data_AF-A0A1G6TZD0-F1
#
_entry.id   AF-A0A1G6TZD0-F1
#
_cell.length_a   1.000
_cell.length_b   1.000
_cell.length_c   1.000
_cell.angle_alpha   90.00
_cell.angle_beta   90.00
_cell.angle_gamma   90.00
#
_symmetry.space_group_name_H-M   'P 1'
#
loop_
_entity.id
_entity.type
_entity.pdbx_description
1 polymer ?
#
loop_
_entity_poly.entity_id
_entity_poly.type
_entity_poly.pdbx_seq_one_letter_code
_entity_poly.pdbx_strand_id
1 'polypeptide(L)'
;MRTSRRRGALAGASVVVAIAALAGPLAGSAGAAADGTVAGGKSLGASDIACGGSVPVTVTLDAQTGIAGNPVDIELVLDRSGSMASAIGAMKQAAKAFVDIIDEATDGTLDGVIANGSRVGLVSFATGATVDVGLTGDAGALKTAIDAMVATGSTNHHEAITTAQAQLAGSVPTNAKKMIIFTDGETTVPPDASAAAAAARGAGTEIFGIGLGDSLDEAEIKDWTTDPDEGVHYFHAPDASQLQQVFESIGAAIVVPAATNVHVVDTVASQFTVSGAAVSKGSVNQAGNQLTWTIDELRTETVTLTFTATHIPAAGGGVLAVNPTVAYSDAEGRTVAFPNPTVNVRGCAAFIDVEPEHEVNELGTPGQTHTVTATVTDDFGDPVGGVGVSFDILAGPNAGAASAGATAATGSVDFTYPATQGLAGLGTDSIRGCFTNAAGNPVCDDVLKDWVDTTPPTVTCEPTNNPGGGNVPPADNEDGFFVLSATDAVDPDPQIFVSDSASPAVFGGFPSGTKIKLVQASGAQPTQKPGVGDIDWKITLNGDALVYAVDASGNQSAPVSCLVPPPPK
;
A
#
# COMPACT_ATOMS: atom_id res chain seq x y z
N MET A 1 -9.82 -26.87 76.79
CA MET A 1 -9.61 -25.41 76.90
C MET A 1 -9.97 -24.76 75.57
N ARG A 2 -10.97 -23.86 75.59
CA ARG A 2 -11.21 -22.67 74.73
C ARG A 2 -10.95 -22.77 73.20
N THR A 3 -12.01 -22.82 72.36
CA THR A 3 -12.61 -21.72 71.53
C THR A 3 -11.70 -21.23 70.39
N SER A 4 -12.08 -21.00 69.11
CA SER A 4 -13.35 -20.59 68.49
C SER A 4 -13.32 -20.69 66.94
N ARG A 5 -14.52 -20.94 66.36
CA ARG A 5 -15.11 -20.63 65.03
C ARG A 5 -14.36 -19.73 64.00
N ARG A 6 -14.46 -20.09 62.71
CA ARG A 6 -15.27 -19.48 61.58
C ARG A 6 -14.82 -20.11 60.23
N ARG A 7 -15.66 -20.85 59.48
CA ARG A 7 -16.67 -20.50 58.45
C ARG A 7 -16.14 -19.81 57.17
N GLY A 8 -16.42 -20.45 56.02
CA GLY A 8 -16.45 -19.91 54.65
C GLY A 8 -15.13 -20.11 53.89
N ALA A 9 -15.06 -20.54 52.62
CA ALA A 9 -16.07 -20.68 51.57
C ALA A 9 -15.63 -21.77 50.57
N LEU A 10 -16.62 -22.39 49.92
CA LEU A 10 -16.45 -23.25 48.75
C LEU A 10 -15.98 -22.41 47.55
N ALA A 11 -15.03 -22.93 46.80
CA ALA A 11 -14.92 -22.82 45.34
C ALA A 11 -13.97 -23.97 44.94
N GLY A 12 -14.47 -25.03 44.32
CA GLY A 12 -14.76 -25.00 42.89
C GLY A 12 -13.58 -25.61 42.17
N ALA A 13 -13.47 -26.94 42.26
CA ALA A 13 -12.46 -27.71 41.55
C ALA A 13 -12.76 -27.69 40.05
N SER A 14 -11.88 -27.08 39.27
CA SER A 14 -11.74 -27.35 37.84
C SER A 14 -10.31 -27.81 37.61
N VAL A 15 -10.17 -29.14 37.60
CA VAL A 15 -8.96 -29.82 37.16
C VAL A 15 -8.81 -29.54 35.67
N VAL A 16 -7.91 -28.63 35.32
CA VAL A 16 -7.42 -28.47 33.95
C VAL A 16 -6.47 -29.63 33.69
N VAL A 17 -6.96 -30.64 32.98
CA VAL A 17 -6.11 -31.70 32.41
C VAL A 17 -5.29 -31.05 31.30
N ALA A 18 -4.04 -30.68 31.62
CA ALA A 18 -3.05 -30.32 30.63
C ALA A 18 -2.62 -31.60 29.89
N ILE A 19 -3.22 -31.84 28.72
CA ILE A 19 -2.71 -32.82 27.76
C ILE A 19 -1.51 -32.17 27.08
N ALA A 20 -0.32 -32.39 27.63
CA ALA A 20 0.93 -32.11 26.94
C ALA A 20 1.07 -33.11 25.78
N ALA A 21 0.69 -32.70 24.58
CA ALA A 21 1.01 -33.41 23.36
C ALA A 21 2.52 -33.24 23.06
N LEU A 22 3.33 -34.11 23.65
CA LEU A 22 4.69 -34.39 23.19
C LEU A 22 4.59 -35.17 21.87
N ALA A 23 4.38 -34.44 20.77
CA ALA A 23 4.67 -34.92 19.43
C ALA A 23 5.95 -34.21 18.98
N GLY A 24 7.10 -34.76 19.38
CA GLY A 24 8.34 -34.44 18.69
C GLY A 24 8.23 -34.95 17.25
N PRO A 25 8.63 -34.18 16.23
CA PRO A 25 8.71 -34.72 14.89
C PRO A 25 9.69 -35.88 14.92
N LEU A 26 9.19 -37.08 14.63
CA LEU A 26 10.04 -38.14 14.10
C LEU A 26 10.74 -37.53 12.90
N ALA A 27 12.05 -37.35 13.02
CA ALA A 27 12.92 -37.00 11.92
C ALA A 27 12.83 -38.14 10.89
N GLY A 28 11.83 -38.05 10.01
CA GLY A 28 11.86 -38.66 8.71
C GLY A 28 13.02 -38.00 7.98
N SER A 29 13.97 -38.83 7.56
CA SER A 29 15.13 -38.50 6.76
C SER A 29 14.88 -37.33 5.80
N ALA A 30 15.70 -36.29 5.91
CA ALA A 30 15.95 -35.36 4.83
C ALA A 30 16.43 -36.18 3.62
N GLY A 31 15.50 -36.51 2.74
CA GLY A 31 15.79 -36.97 1.38
C GLY A 31 16.50 -35.84 0.65
N ALA A 32 17.43 -36.21 -0.22
CA ALA A 32 18.35 -35.36 -0.98
C ALA A 32 17.77 -34.00 -1.39
N ALA A 33 18.61 -32.96 -1.34
CA ALA A 33 18.32 -31.67 -1.96
C ALA A 33 17.88 -31.90 -3.41
N ALA A 34 16.60 -31.64 -3.70
CA ALA A 34 16.05 -31.79 -5.03
C ALA A 34 16.65 -30.69 -5.92
N ASP A 35 17.31 -31.11 -7.00
CA ASP A 35 18.20 -30.30 -7.85
C ASP A 35 17.53 -29.07 -8.53
N GLY A 36 16.19 -28.95 -8.52
CA GLY A 36 15.48 -27.82 -9.11
C GLY A 36 15.34 -26.59 -8.21
N THR A 37 15.14 -25.42 -8.81
CA THR A 37 14.94 -24.14 -8.09
C THR A 37 13.61 -23.50 -8.43
N VAL A 38 13.01 -22.79 -7.46
CA VAL A 38 11.83 -21.95 -7.68
C VAL A 38 12.09 -20.57 -7.05
N ALA A 39 11.94 -19.51 -7.84
CA ALA A 39 12.00 -18.13 -7.39
C ALA A 39 10.63 -17.47 -7.50
N GLY A 40 10.28 -16.67 -6.50
CA GLY A 40 9.01 -15.95 -6.43
C GLY A 40 9.18 -14.48 -6.73
N GLY A 41 8.33 -13.94 -7.60
CA GLY A 41 8.27 -12.52 -7.89
C GLY A 41 6.86 -11.96 -7.67
N LYS A 42 6.80 -10.65 -7.41
CA LYS A 42 5.55 -9.91 -7.34
C LYS A 42 5.74 -8.48 -7.78
N SER A 43 4.87 -8.00 -8.66
CA SER A 43 4.92 -6.65 -9.20
C SER A 43 3.54 -6.03 -9.32
N LEU A 44 3.52 -4.69 -9.28
CA LEU A 44 2.33 -3.88 -9.50
C LEU A 44 2.43 -3.20 -10.86
N GLY A 45 1.30 -3.08 -11.56
CA GLY A 45 1.22 -2.38 -12.85
C GLY A 45 1.27 -0.85 -12.74
N ALA A 46 1.18 -0.30 -11.52
CA ALA A 46 1.27 1.13 -11.23
C ALA A 46 1.81 1.37 -9.81
N SER A 47 2.52 2.48 -9.61
CA SER A 47 2.97 2.96 -8.29
C SER A 47 1.97 3.90 -7.62
N ASP A 48 1.07 4.50 -8.39
CA ASP A 48 0.12 5.50 -7.93
C ASP A 48 -1.27 5.21 -8.50
N ILE A 49 -2.30 5.27 -7.65
CA ILE A 49 -3.71 5.17 -8.03
C ILE A 49 -4.52 6.24 -7.31
N ALA A 50 -5.65 6.65 -7.90
CA ALA A 50 -6.62 7.49 -7.22
C ALA A 50 -7.37 6.71 -6.12
N CYS A 51 -7.99 7.42 -5.19
CA CYS A 51 -8.88 6.86 -4.17
C CYS A 51 -10.02 6.07 -4.83
N GLY A 52 -10.08 4.77 -4.58
CA GLY A 52 -11.04 3.87 -5.24
C GLY A 52 -10.60 3.33 -6.59
N GLY A 53 -9.38 3.68 -7.03
CA GLY A 53 -8.75 3.17 -8.23
C GLY A 53 -8.29 1.72 -8.09
N SER A 54 -7.82 1.16 -9.21
CA SER A 54 -7.39 -0.23 -9.31
C SER A 54 -5.94 -0.33 -9.77
N VAL A 55 -5.22 -1.32 -9.24
CA VAL A 55 -3.85 -1.64 -9.64
C VAL A 55 -3.79 -3.10 -10.12
N PRO A 56 -3.29 -3.37 -11.34
CA PRO A 56 -2.98 -4.73 -11.78
C PRO A 56 -1.85 -5.32 -10.94
N VAL A 57 -1.97 -6.59 -10.56
CA VAL A 57 -0.97 -7.32 -9.79
C VAL A 57 -0.54 -8.56 -10.56
N THR A 58 0.75 -8.85 -10.56
CA THR A 58 1.33 -10.07 -11.13
C THR A 58 2.19 -10.75 -10.08
N VAL A 59 1.89 -12.00 -9.80
CA VAL A 59 2.73 -12.92 -9.01
C VAL A 59 3.37 -13.89 -9.99
N THR A 60 4.68 -14.05 -9.92
CA THR A 60 5.44 -14.92 -10.81
C THR A 60 6.12 -16.03 -10.04
N LEU A 61 6.15 -17.21 -10.63
CA LEU A 61 7.06 -18.28 -10.25
C LEU A 61 7.99 -18.51 -11.43
N ASP A 62 9.28 -18.45 -11.17
CA ASP A 62 10.33 -18.79 -12.13
C ASP A 62 11.02 -20.06 -11.66
N ALA A 63 10.87 -21.13 -12.43
CA ALA A 63 11.24 -22.47 -12.04
C ALA A 63 12.30 -23.04 -12.99
N GLN A 64 13.21 -23.85 -12.45
CA GLN A 64 14.25 -24.54 -13.22
C GLN A 64 14.33 -26.00 -12.77
N THR A 65 14.31 -26.94 -13.72
CA THR A 65 14.48 -28.37 -13.43
C THR A 65 15.85 -28.67 -12.84
N GLY A 66 16.00 -29.86 -12.27
CA GLY A 66 17.27 -30.33 -11.74
C GLY A 66 18.44 -30.27 -12.73
N ILE A 67 18.19 -30.60 -14.00
CA ILE A 67 19.25 -30.63 -15.03
C ILE A 67 19.57 -29.25 -15.63
N ALA A 68 18.71 -28.25 -15.40
CA ALA A 68 19.01 -26.85 -15.73
C ALA A 68 19.95 -26.22 -14.69
N GLY A 69 19.87 -26.64 -13.42
CA GLY A 69 20.76 -26.20 -12.34
C GLY A 69 22.00 -27.08 -12.13
N ASN A 70 21.90 -28.39 -12.39
CA ASN A 70 22.94 -29.39 -12.24
C ASN A 70 23.12 -30.18 -13.55
N PRO A 71 24.03 -29.74 -14.43
CA PRO A 71 24.15 -30.33 -15.76
C PRO A 71 24.48 -31.82 -15.75
N VAL A 72 23.96 -32.53 -16.75
CA VAL A 72 24.10 -33.98 -16.89
C VAL A 72 24.70 -34.34 -18.25
N ASP A 73 25.62 -35.30 -18.25
CA ASP A 73 26.09 -35.93 -19.47
C ASP A 73 25.46 -37.31 -19.60
N ILE A 74 24.71 -37.53 -20.68
CA ILE A 74 23.95 -38.75 -20.95
C ILE A 74 24.54 -39.44 -22.17
N GLU A 75 24.93 -40.71 -22.06
CA GLU A 75 25.37 -41.51 -23.19
C GLU A 75 24.26 -42.47 -23.60
N LEU A 76 23.69 -42.28 -24.79
CA LEU A 76 22.75 -43.22 -25.40
C LEU A 76 23.52 -44.37 -26.04
N VAL A 77 23.27 -45.59 -25.59
CA VAL A 77 23.93 -46.81 -26.06
C VAL A 77 22.91 -47.70 -26.75
N LEU A 78 22.84 -47.61 -28.08
CA LEU A 78 21.74 -48.16 -28.87
C LEU A 78 22.16 -49.41 -29.65
N ASP A 79 21.49 -50.54 -29.41
CA ASP A 79 21.71 -51.76 -30.17
C ASP A 79 21.20 -51.60 -31.62
N ARG A 80 22.09 -51.90 -32.57
CA ARG A 80 21.81 -52.00 -34.00
C ARG A 80 22.22 -53.36 -34.57
N SER A 81 22.19 -54.41 -33.75
CA SER A 81 22.41 -55.80 -34.16
C SER A 81 21.38 -56.27 -35.18
N GLY A 82 21.62 -57.42 -35.81
CA GLY A 82 20.71 -57.96 -36.82
C GLY A 82 19.30 -58.30 -36.32
N SER A 83 19.14 -58.65 -35.04
CA SER A 83 17.83 -58.93 -34.41
C SER A 83 16.92 -57.71 -34.40
N MET A 84 17.52 -56.53 -34.23
CA MET A 84 16.83 -55.23 -34.18
C MET A 84 16.15 -54.81 -35.48
N ALA A 85 16.26 -55.56 -36.58
CA ALA A 85 15.80 -55.13 -37.90
C ALA A 85 14.31 -54.73 -37.95
N SER A 86 13.44 -55.39 -37.19
CA SER A 86 12.01 -55.05 -37.10
C SER A 86 11.72 -53.91 -36.11
N ALA A 87 12.59 -53.70 -35.13
CA ALA A 87 12.41 -52.76 -34.03
C ALA A 87 13.15 -51.42 -34.20
N ILE A 88 14.19 -51.38 -35.03
CA ILE A 88 15.10 -50.25 -35.14
C ILE A 88 14.37 -48.96 -35.52
N GLY A 89 13.30 -49.04 -36.31
CA GLY A 89 12.49 -47.88 -36.68
C GLY A 89 11.75 -47.27 -35.48
N ALA A 90 11.29 -48.07 -34.54
CA ALA A 90 10.63 -47.61 -33.33
C ALA A 90 11.64 -47.14 -32.27
N MET A 91 12.75 -47.87 -32.11
CA MET A 91 13.86 -47.46 -31.25
C MET A 91 14.39 -46.07 -31.66
N LYS A 92 14.61 -45.83 -32.96
CA LYS A 92 15.00 -44.51 -33.48
C LYS A 92 13.99 -43.41 -33.12
N GLN A 93 12.69 -43.68 -33.25
CA GLN A 93 11.67 -42.70 -32.90
C GLN A 93 11.70 -42.38 -31.39
N ALA A 94 11.79 -43.39 -30.55
CA ALA A 94 11.81 -43.23 -29.11
C ALA A 94 13.10 -42.55 -28.62
N ALA A 95 14.26 -42.89 -29.18
CA ALA A 95 15.53 -42.22 -28.87
C ALA A 95 15.52 -40.73 -29.28
N LYS A 96 14.89 -40.38 -30.41
CA LYS A 96 14.72 -38.98 -30.80
C LYS A 96 13.78 -38.22 -29.87
N ALA A 97 12.67 -38.83 -29.46
CA ALA A 97 11.76 -38.25 -28.47
C ALA A 97 12.46 -38.03 -27.12
N PHE A 98 13.35 -38.94 -26.71
CA PHE A 98 14.17 -38.74 -25.52
C PHE A 98 15.11 -37.54 -25.67
N VAL A 99 15.77 -37.39 -26.82
CA VAL A 99 16.61 -36.20 -27.09
C VAL A 99 15.77 -34.91 -27.02
N ASP A 100 14.54 -34.92 -27.55
CA ASP A 100 13.60 -33.79 -27.45
C ASP A 100 13.26 -33.45 -25.99
N ILE A 101 13.05 -34.46 -25.15
CA ILE A 101 12.77 -34.27 -23.72
C ILE A 101 13.96 -33.60 -23.02
N ILE A 102 15.20 -34.00 -23.34
CA ILE A 102 16.40 -33.42 -22.72
C ILE A 102 16.65 -31.99 -23.21
N ASP A 103 16.49 -31.73 -24.51
CA ASP A 103 16.54 -30.40 -25.14
C ASP A 103 15.63 -29.42 -24.37
N GLU A 104 14.32 -29.70 -24.36
CA GLU A 104 13.32 -28.86 -23.68
C GLU A 104 13.53 -28.78 -22.16
N ALA A 105 13.96 -29.86 -21.51
CA ALA A 105 14.14 -29.85 -20.06
C ALA A 105 15.30 -28.96 -19.59
N THR A 106 16.32 -28.76 -20.44
CA THR A 106 17.52 -28.01 -20.04
C THR A 106 17.29 -26.52 -19.98
N ASP A 107 16.46 -25.93 -20.84
CA ASP A 107 16.18 -24.48 -20.83
C ASP A 107 14.70 -24.08 -21.01
N GLY A 108 13.80 -25.06 -21.12
CA GLY A 108 12.38 -24.85 -21.32
C GLY A 108 11.97 -24.69 -22.80
N THR A 109 12.87 -24.91 -23.75
CA THR A 109 12.60 -24.72 -25.19
C THR A 109 13.05 -25.90 -26.04
N LEU A 110 12.24 -26.28 -27.03
CA LEU A 110 12.59 -27.32 -28.00
C LEU A 110 13.18 -26.67 -29.27
N ASP A 111 14.43 -26.22 -29.20
CA ASP A 111 15.09 -25.47 -30.27
C ASP A 111 16.25 -26.21 -30.97
N GLY A 112 16.56 -27.42 -30.49
CA GLY A 112 17.65 -28.25 -30.99
C GLY A 112 18.96 -28.10 -30.21
N VAL A 113 18.96 -27.37 -29.08
CA VAL A 113 20.13 -27.10 -28.26
C VAL A 113 19.92 -27.64 -26.83
N ILE A 114 20.62 -28.73 -26.52
CA ILE A 114 20.76 -29.19 -25.14
C ILE A 114 21.65 -28.17 -24.39
N ALA A 115 21.01 -27.40 -23.51
CA ALA A 115 21.55 -26.19 -22.91
C ALA A 115 22.09 -26.42 -21.48
N ASN A 116 22.49 -25.32 -20.83
CA ASN A 116 22.96 -25.25 -19.44
C ASN A 116 24.10 -26.22 -19.08
N GLY A 117 24.91 -26.61 -20.09
CA GLY A 117 26.08 -27.46 -19.90
C GLY A 117 25.78 -28.96 -19.85
N SER A 118 24.51 -29.36 -19.98
CA SER A 118 24.14 -30.75 -20.20
C SER A 118 24.51 -31.17 -21.62
N ARG A 119 24.80 -32.45 -21.82
CA ARG A 119 25.20 -32.99 -23.12
C ARG A 119 24.68 -34.40 -23.31
N VAL A 120 24.44 -34.77 -24.56
CA VAL A 120 24.08 -36.13 -24.92
C VAL A 120 25.10 -36.66 -25.93
N GLY A 121 25.55 -37.89 -25.73
CA GLY A 121 26.38 -38.66 -26.64
C GLY A 121 25.61 -39.84 -27.20
N LEU A 122 26.09 -40.38 -28.32
CA LEU A 122 25.51 -41.53 -28.97
C LEU A 122 26.59 -42.55 -29.35
N VAL A 123 26.47 -43.73 -28.76
CA VAL A 123 27.17 -44.95 -29.14
C VAL A 123 26.16 -45.94 -29.70
N SER A 124 26.39 -46.42 -30.92
CA SER A 124 25.69 -47.60 -31.45
C SER A 124 26.59 -48.82 -31.43
N PHE A 125 25.99 -50.00 -31.27
CA PHE A 125 26.76 -51.25 -31.23
C PHE A 125 26.08 -52.39 -31.99
N ALA A 126 26.91 -53.31 -32.46
CA ALA A 126 26.54 -54.60 -33.03
C ALA A 126 27.68 -55.59 -32.78
N THR A 127 28.41 -56.02 -33.81
CA THR A 127 29.63 -56.84 -33.66
C THR A 127 30.73 -56.11 -32.86
N GLY A 128 30.77 -54.78 -32.98
CA GLY A 128 31.55 -53.90 -32.11
C GLY A 128 30.79 -52.60 -31.86
N ALA A 129 31.39 -51.67 -31.12
CA ALA A 129 30.77 -50.40 -30.77
C ALA A 129 31.38 -49.23 -31.55
N THR A 130 30.60 -48.17 -31.79
CA THR A 130 31.04 -46.98 -32.50
C THR A 130 30.45 -45.75 -31.82
N VAL A 131 31.30 -44.74 -31.57
CA VAL A 131 30.84 -43.41 -31.16
C VAL A 131 30.35 -42.70 -32.43
N ASP A 132 29.03 -42.62 -32.59
CA ASP A 132 28.42 -41.95 -33.73
C ASP A 132 28.42 -40.43 -33.53
N VAL A 133 28.21 -39.99 -32.28
CA VAL A 133 28.30 -38.59 -31.86
C VAL A 133 28.90 -38.55 -30.46
N GLY A 134 30.00 -37.81 -30.27
CA GLY A 134 30.52 -37.57 -28.92
C GLY A 134 29.62 -36.62 -28.12
N LEU A 135 29.82 -36.53 -26.80
CA LEU A 135 29.03 -35.64 -25.92
C LEU A 135 28.88 -34.23 -26.50
N THR A 136 27.66 -33.88 -26.91
CA THR A 136 27.34 -32.63 -27.60
C THR A 136 26.08 -31.97 -27.03
N GLY A 137 25.97 -30.66 -27.25
CA GLY A 137 24.73 -29.90 -27.04
C GLY A 137 23.82 -29.87 -28.27
N ASP A 138 24.24 -30.45 -29.40
CA ASP A 138 23.51 -30.41 -30.68
C ASP A 138 22.55 -31.60 -30.80
N ALA A 139 21.26 -31.35 -30.49
CA ALA A 139 20.21 -32.36 -30.61
C ALA A 139 19.97 -32.77 -32.08
N GLY A 140 20.21 -31.88 -33.03
CA GLY A 140 20.07 -32.16 -34.46
C GLY A 140 21.12 -33.16 -34.98
N ALA A 141 22.37 -33.03 -34.52
CA ALA A 141 23.44 -33.97 -34.83
C ALA A 141 23.12 -35.37 -34.30
N LEU A 142 22.62 -35.47 -33.07
CA LEU A 142 22.18 -36.73 -32.47
C LEU A 142 21.03 -37.37 -33.26
N LYS A 143 19.97 -36.61 -33.58
CA LYS A 143 18.83 -37.10 -34.38
C LYS A 143 19.27 -37.61 -35.76
N THR A 144 20.20 -36.91 -36.40
CA THR A 144 20.76 -37.30 -37.71
C THR A 144 21.53 -38.62 -37.63
N ALA A 145 22.36 -38.77 -36.59
CA ALA A 145 23.10 -40.01 -36.37
C ALA A 145 22.17 -41.18 -36.01
N ILE A 146 21.14 -40.94 -35.19
CA ILE A 146 20.10 -41.92 -34.89
C ILE A 146 19.41 -42.39 -36.17
N ASP A 147 19.02 -41.48 -37.06
CA ASP A 147 18.37 -41.82 -38.32
C ASP A 147 19.27 -42.61 -39.27
N ALA A 148 20.60 -42.46 -39.19
CA ALA A 148 21.56 -43.17 -40.03
C ALA A 148 21.81 -44.64 -39.63
N MET A 149 21.42 -45.07 -38.42
CA MET A 149 21.71 -46.43 -37.94
C MET A 149 21.04 -47.52 -38.79
N VAL A 150 21.73 -48.64 -38.99
CA VAL A 150 21.21 -49.79 -39.74
C VAL A 150 21.42 -51.06 -38.93
N ALA A 151 20.36 -51.87 -38.80
CA ALA A 151 20.37 -53.15 -38.09
C ALA A 151 21.22 -54.18 -38.85
N THR A 152 22.37 -54.56 -38.30
CA THR A 152 23.30 -55.53 -38.90
C THR A 152 24.31 -56.03 -37.87
N GLY A 153 24.88 -57.22 -38.10
CA GLY A 153 25.94 -57.78 -37.26
C GLY A 153 25.43 -58.55 -36.04
N SER A 154 26.38 -58.88 -35.16
CA SER A 154 26.17 -59.58 -33.88
C SER A 154 25.87 -58.58 -32.75
N THR A 155 25.92 -59.01 -31.50
CA THR A 155 25.59 -58.19 -30.31
C THR A 155 26.72 -58.28 -29.28
N ASN A 156 27.44 -57.16 -29.08
CA ASN A 156 28.63 -57.05 -28.23
C ASN A 156 28.43 -55.98 -27.14
N HIS A 157 27.72 -56.34 -26.08
CA HIS A 157 27.40 -55.42 -24.98
C HIS A 157 28.64 -54.97 -24.20
N HIS A 158 29.66 -55.83 -24.08
CA HIS A 158 30.90 -55.48 -23.38
C HIS A 158 31.59 -54.28 -24.03
N GLU A 159 31.74 -54.29 -25.36
CA GLU A 159 32.36 -53.20 -26.10
C GLU A 159 31.46 -51.95 -26.09
N ALA A 160 30.14 -52.12 -26.10
CA ALA A 160 29.17 -51.03 -26.00
C ALA A 160 29.34 -50.24 -24.69
N ILE A 161 29.29 -50.92 -23.55
CA ILE A 161 29.45 -50.29 -22.23
C ILE A 161 30.84 -49.68 -22.08
N THR A 162 31.88 -50.38 -22.52
CA THR A 162 33.26 -49.89 -22.42
C THR A 162 33.46 -48.61 -23.25
N THR A 163 32.90 -48.56 -24.45
CA THR A 163 33.01 -47.39 -25.36
C THR A 163 32.21 -46.21 -24.82
N ALA A 164 30.98 -46.45 -24.36
CA ALA A 164 30.13 -45.44 -23.74
C ALA A 164 30.78 -44.87 -22.47
N GLN A 165 31.34 -45.72 -21.62
CA GLN A 165 32.04 -45.29 -20.42
C GLN A 165 33.29 -44.46 -20.76
N ALA A 166 34.00 -44.77 -21.85
CA ALA A 166 35.14 -43.98 -22.29
C ALA A 166 34.74 -42.57 -22.74
N GLN A 167 33.56 -42.39 -23.37
CA GLN A 167 32.99 -41.06 -23.65
C GLN A 167 32.69 -40.32 -22.35
N LEU A 168 31.97 -40.97 -21.43
CA LEU A 168 31.61 -40.38 -20.13
C LEU A 168 32.83 -40.11 -19.23
N ALA A 169 33.96 -40.79 -19.42
CA ALA A 169 35.20 -40.46 -18.73
C ALA A 169 35.79 -39.10 -19.18
N GLY A 170 35.45 -38.64 -20.40
CA GLY A 170 35.76 -37.30 -20.92
C GLY A 170 34.75 -36.22 -20.52
N SER A 171 33.74 -36.57 -19.72
CA SER A 171 32.72 -35.67 -19.15
C SER A 171 33.34 -34.53 -18.33
N VAL A 172 32.61 -33.43 -18.20
CA VAL A 172 32.96 -32.36 -17.25
C VAL A 172 32.83 -32.95 -15.84
N PRO A 173 33.85 -32.84 -14.96
CA PRO A 173 33.86 -33.56 -13.68
C PRO A 173 32.66 -33.31 -12.76
N THR A 174 32.03 -32.14 -12.87
CA THR A 174 30.87 -31.74 -12.06
C THR A 174 29.54 -32.25 -12.61
N ASN A 175 29.49 -32.73 -13.86
CA ASN A 175 28.25 -33.23 -14.45
C ASN A 175 27.95 -34.62 -13.90
N ALA A 176 26.67 -34.86 -13.60
CA ALA A 176 26.20 -36.22 -13.37
C ALA A 176 26.37 -37.04 -14.66
N LYS A 177 26.71 -38.32 -14.54
CA LYS A 177 26.98 -39.21 -15.68
C LYS A 177 25.92 -40.28 -15.75
N LYS A 178 25.18 -40.33 -16.85
CA LYS A 178 24.12 -41.32 -17.06
C LYS A 178 24.42 -42.10 -18.34
N MET A 179 24.18 -43.41 -18.33
CA MET A 179 24.28 -44.28 -19.49
C MET A 179 22.93 -44.95 -19.69
N ILE A 180 22.39 -44.92 -20.90
CA ILE A 180 21.10 -45.55 -21.22
C ILE A 180 21.35 -46.61 -22.28
N ILE A 181 21.29 -47.88 -21.88
CA ILE A 181 21.55 -49.02 -22.75
C ILE A 181 20.23 -49.57 -23.25
N PHE A 182 20.12 -49.73 -24.57
CA PHE A 182 18.97 -50.29 -25.25
C PHE A 182 19.39 -51.55 -26.02
N THR A 183 18.71 -52.68 -25.80
CA THR A 183 19.01 -53.96 -26.49
C THR A 183 17.76 -54.85 -26.62
N ASP A 184 17.69 -55.66 -27.69
CA ASP A 184 16.61 -56.64 -27.90
C ASP A 184 17.02 -58.11 -27.69
N GLY A 185 18.27 -58.36 -27.33
CA GLY A 185 18.77 -59.73 -27.27
C GLY A 185 20.00 -59.94 -26.39
N GLU A 186 20.40 -61.20 -26.38
CA GLU A 186 21.53 -61.79 -25.66
C GLU A 186 22.90 -61.34 -26.17
N THR A 187 23.89 -61.32 -25.29
CA THR A 187 25.30 -61.19 -25.69
C THR A 187 25.69 -62.35 -26.61
N THR A 188 26.07 -62.04 -27.87
CA THR A 188 26.52 -63.07 -28.85
C THR A 188 28.02 -62.97 -29.15
N VAL A 189 28.69 -61.90 -28.72
CA VAL A 189 30.14 -61.72 -28.79
C VAL A 189 30.71 -61.67 -27.37
N PRO A 190 31.47 -62.68 -26.91
CA PRO A 190 32.08 -62.67 -25.59
C PRO A 190 33.22 -61.64 -25.48
N PRO A 191 33.56 -61.15 -24.28
CA PRO A 191 33.01 -61.53 -22.96
C PRO A 191 31.65 -60.87 -22.66
N ASP A 192 31.01 -61.25 -21.56
CA ASP A 192 29.85 -60.54 -21.01
C ASP A 192 30.19 -59.10 -20.59
N ALA A 193 29.16 -58.29 -20.41
CA ALA A 193 29.32 -56.87 -20.07
C ALA A 193 29.32 -56.60 -18.55
N SER A 194 29.12 -57.61 -17.70
CA SER A 194 28.98 -57.46 -16.24
C SER A 194 30.15 -56.73 -15.60
N ALA A 195 31.38 -57.13 -15.95
CA ALA A 195 32.59 -56.49 -15.42
C ALA A 195 32.73 -55.03 -15.91
N ALA A 196 32.33 -54.73 -17.15
CA ALA A 196 32.38 -53.38 -17.70
C ALA A 196 31.32 -52.48 -17.04
N ALA A 197 30.10 -52.99 -16.83
CA ALA A 197 29.03 -52.28 -16.15
C ALA A 197 29.39 -51.99 -14.69
N ALA A 198 29.94 -52.96 -13.97
CA ALA A 198 30.41 -52.78 -12.60
C ALA A 198 31.52 -51.71 -12.52
N ALA A 199 32.43 -51.66 -13.50
CA ALA A 199 33.46 -50.62 -13.57
C ALA A 199 32.86 -49.22 -13.84
N ALA A 200 31.88 -49.11 -14.73
CA ALA A 200 31.17 -47.86 -15.01
C ALA A 200 30.40 -47.35 -13.78
N ARG A 201 29.65 -48.22 -13.09
CA ARG A 201 28.99 -47.90 -11.81
C ARG A 201 29.99 -47.49 -10.73
N GLY A 202 31.12 -48.20 -10.64
CA GLY A 202 32.22 -47.87 -9.73
C GLY A 202 32.89 -46.51 -10.01
N ALA A 203 32.80 -46.02 -11.26
CA ALA A 203 33.24 -44.69 -11.66
C ALA A 203 32.17 -43.59 -11.43
N GLY A 204 31.00 -43.95 -10.87
CA GLY A 204 29.90 -43.03 -10.59
C GLY A 204 28.95 -42.79 -11.77
N THR A 205 29.00 -43.65 -12.80
CA THR A 205 28.01 -43.62 -13.89
C THR A 205 26.76 -44.38 -13.45
N GLU A 206 25.60 -43.72 -13.55
CA GLU A 206 24.32 -44.36 -13.35
C GLU A 206 23.84 -44.98 -14.67
N ILE A 207 23.43 -46.24 -14.62
CA ILE A 207 23.13 -47.04 -15.81
C ILE A 207 21.66 -47.43 -15.82
N PHE A 208 20.97 -47.05 -16.90
CA PHE A 208 19.61 -47.43 -17.22
C PHE A 208 19.62 -48.50 -18.32
N GLY A 209 18.74 -49.49 -18.21
CA GLY A 209 18.63 -50.61 -19.14
C GLY A 209 17.22 -50.70 -19.69
N ILE A 210 17.13 -50.81 -21.02
CA ILE A 210 15.88 -51.02 -21.75
C ILE A 210 15.99 -52.34 -22.50
N GLY A 211 15.22 -53.33 -22.07
CA GLY A 211 15.09 -54.61 -22.76
C GLY A 211 13.89 -54.60 -23.69
N LEU A 212 14.10 -54.89 -24.98
CA LEU A 212 13.03 -55.00 -25.97
C LEU A 212 12.69 -56.45 -26.33
N GLY A 213 11.41 -56.81 -26.26
CA GLY A 213 10.89 -58.12 -26.64
C GLY A 213 10.94 -59.14 -25.50
N ASP A 214 10.57 -60.38 -25.79
CA ASP A 214 10.47 -61.46 -24.78
C ASP A 214 11.65 -62.45 -24.82
N SER A 215 12.59 -62.29 -25.76
CA SER A 215 13.68 -63.24 -26.05
C SER A 215 15.06 -62.79 -25.56
N LEU A 216 15.11 -61.93 -24.55
CA LEU A 216 16.33 -61.37 -23.96
C LEU A 216 16.60 -61.92 -22.56
N ASP A 217 17.87 -61.90 -22.14
CA ASP A 217 18.27 -62.21 -20.76
C ASP A 217 18.08 -60.97 -19.89
N GLU A 218 16.87 -60.86 -19.35
CA GLU A 218 16.50 -59.78 -18.44
C GLU A 218 17.41 -59.72 -17.21
N ALA A 219 17.91 -60.87 -16.73
CA ALA A 219 18.81 -60.90 -15.59
C ALA A 219 20.19 -60.33 -15.95
N GLU A 220 20.64 -60.55 -17.19
CA GLU A 220 21.88 -59.96 -17.72
C GLU A 220 21.80 -58.42 -17.76
N ILE A 221 20.69 -57.86 -18.27
CA ILE A 221 20.52 -56.40 -18.32
C ILE A 221 20.42 -55.81 -16.91
N LYS A 222 19.68 -56.47 -16.00
CA LYS A 222 19.56 -56.03 -14.60
C LYS A 222 20.90 -56.05 -13.86
N ASP A 223 21.81 -56.97 -14.21
CA ASP A 223 23.17 -56.96 -13.66
C ASP A 223 23.98 -55.71 -14.09
N TRP A 224 23.61 -55.09 -15.22
CA TRP A 224 24.25 -53.88 -15.72
C TRP A 224 23.65 -52.59 -15.17
N THR A 225 22.36 -52.59 -14.81
CA THR A 225 21.68 -51.40 -14.31
C THR A 225 22.15 -50.99 -12.92
N THR A 226 21.82 -49.75 -12.54
CA THR A 226 22.06 -49.25 -11.19
C THR A 226 20.88 -49.64 -10.29
N ASP A 227 21.15 -50.06 -9.06
CA ASP A 227 20.07 -50.39 -8.12
C ASP A 227 19.33 -49.12 -7.64
N PRO A 228 17.99 -49.19 -7.45
CA PRO A 228 17.12 -50.34 -7.69
C PRO A 228 16.73 -50.48 -9.18
N ASP A 229 16.51 -51.72 -9.63
CA ASP A 229 16.16 -51.99 -11.03
C ASP A 229 14.69 -51.68 -11.35
N GLU A 230 13.77 -52.42 -10.73
CA GLU A 230 12.35 -52.49 -11.13
C GLU A 230 11.64 -51.14 -11.10
N GLY A 231 11.30 -50.64 -12.29
CA GLY A 231 10.56 -49.38 -12.45
C GLY A 231 11.37 -48.12 -12.15
N VAL A 232 12.70 -48.24 -12.00
CA VAL A 232 13.59 -47.10 -11.75
C VAL A 232 14.75 -47.07 -12.75
N HIS A 233 15.57 -48.13 -12.83
CA HIS A 233 16.70 -48.18 -13.75
C HIS A 233 16.58 -49.27 -14.83
N TYR A 234 15.69 -50.26 -14.64
CA TYR A 234 15.36 -51.24 -15.66
C TYR A 234 13.92 -51.08 -16.14
N PHE A 235 13.75 -51.10 -17.46
CA PHE A 235 12.47 -50.99 -18.14
C PHE A 235 12.34 -52.08 -19.20
N HIS A 236 11.29 -52.91 -19.08
CA HIS A 236 10.95 -53.90 -20.09
C HIS A 236 9.94 -53.32 -21.08
N ALA A 237 10.21 -53.47 -22.37
CA ALA A 237 9.29 -53.15 -23.44
C ALA A 237 8.96 -54.42 -24.23
N PRO A 238 7.78 -55.05 -24.02
CA PRO A 238 7.38 -56.27 -24.72
C PRO A 238 7.36 -56.12 -26.24
N ASP A 239 7.09 -54.92 -26.74
CA ASP A 239 7.06 -54.64 -28.17
C ASP A 239 7.47 -53.19 -28.48
N ALA A 240 7.74 -52.97 -29.77
CA ALA A 240 8.20 -51.71 -30.33
C ALA A 240 7.24 -50.51 -30.07
N SER A 241 5.94 -50.76 -29.84
CA SER A 241 4.95 -49.69 -29.61
C SER A 241 5.06 -49.07 -28.22
N GLN A 242 5.67 -49.76 -27.25
CA GLN A 242 5.86 -49.28 -25.88
C GLN A 242 7.18 -48.52 -25.69
N LEU A 243 8.08 -48.55 -26.67
CA LEU A 243 9.40 -47.94 -26.57
C LEU A 243 9.34 -46.45 -26.29
N GLN A 244 8.43 -45.74 -26.95
CA GLN A 244 8.26 -44.31 -26.72
C GLN A 244 7.91 -44.03 -25.25
N GLN A 245 6.98 -44.79 -24.68
CA GLN A 245 6.56 -44.61 -23.29
C GLN A 245 7.69 -44.94 -22.29
N VAL A 246 8.53 -45.93 -22.60
CA VAL A 246 9.70 -46.25 -21.77
C VAL A 246 10.71 -45.11 -21.80
N PHE A 247 11.03 -44.59 -22.97
CA PHE A 247 11.95 -43.45 -23.09
C PHE A 247 11.37 -42.17 -22.45
N GLU A 248 10.06 -41.94 -22.55
CA GLU A 248 9.37 -40.86 -21.81
C GLU A 248 9.49 -41.06 -20.29
N SER A 249 9.37 -42.30 -19.81
CA SER A 249 9.51 -42.63 -18.37
C SER A 249 10.93 -42.40 -17.88
N ILE A 250 11.95 -42.76 -18.68
CA ILE A 250 13.36 -42.49 -18.36
C ILE A 250 13.64 -40.99 -18.44
N GLY A 251 13.09 -40.31 -19.44
CA GLY A 251 13.12 -38.85 -19.53
C GLY A 251 12.57 -38.20 -18.27
N ALA A 252 11.44 -38.67 -17.75
CA ALA A 252 10.86 -38.20 -16.49
C ALA A 252 11.70 -38.56 -15.25
N ALA A 253 12.37 -39.71 -15.24
CA ALA A 253 13.27 -40.10 -14.16
C ALA A 253 14.55 -39.25 -14.11
N ILE A 254 15.04 -38.80 -15.27
CA ILE A 254 16.24 -37.95 -15.39
C ILE A 254 15.89 -36.47 -15.21
N VAL A 255 14.78 -36.03 -15.79
CA VAL A 255 14.28 -34.65 -15.68
C VAL A 255 13.42 -34.53 -14.43
N VAL A 256 14.08 -34.33 -13.29
CA VAL A 256 13.39 -34.03 -12.03
C VAL A 256 12.74 -32.65 -12.13
N PRO A 257 11.40 -32.54 -11.93
CA PRO A 257 10.72 -31.26 -11.95
C PRO A 257 11.29 -30.28 -10.92
N ALA A 258 11.12 -28.99 -11.18
CA ALA A 258 11.50 -27.94 -10.27
C ALA A 258 10.71 -28.00 -8.97
N ALA A 259 9.42 -28.33 -9.02
CA ALA A 259 8.56 -28.56 -7.85
C ALA A 259 7.28 -29.32 -8.25
N THR A 260 6.70 -30.06 -7.32
CA THR A 260 5.42 -30.77 -7.49
C THR A 260 4.42 -30.42 -6.40
N ASN A 261 3.12 -30.56 -6.69
CA ASN A 261 2.01 -30.20 -5.79
C ASN A 261 2.17 -28.79 -5.19
N VAL A 262 2.39 -27.82 -6.08
CA VAL A 262 2.67 -26.43 -5.71
C VAL A 262 1.38 -25.74 -5.30
N HIS A 263 1.43 -25.07 -4.14
CA HIS A 263 0.38 -24.20 -3.65
C HIS A 263 0.96 -22.82 -3.33
N VAL A 264 0.34 -21.78 -3.88
CA VAL A 264 0.61 -20.38 -3.54
C VAL A 264 -0.65 -19.76 -2.96
N VAL A 265 -0.58 -19.29 -1.72
CA VAL A 265 -1.66 -18.58 -1.04
C VAL A 265 -1.30 -17.11 -0.95
N ASP A 266 -1.94 -16.29 -1.78
CA ASP A 266 -1.76 -14.85 -1.82
C ASP A 266 -2.91 -14.14 -1.10
N THR A 267 -2.61 -13.43 -0.02
CA THR A 267 -3.62 -12.67 0.75
C THR A 267 -3.45 -11.17 0.49
N VAL A 268 -4.41 -10.60 -0.24
CA VAL A 268 -4.50 -9.17 -0.54
C VAL A 268 -4.96 -8.41 0.72
N ALA A 269 -4.36 -7.26 0.99
CA ALA A 269 -4.70 -6.42 2.13
C ALA A 269 -6.19 -6.05 2.14
N SER A 270 -6.78 -5.93 3.34
CA SER A 270 -8.22 -5.65 3.52
C SER A 270 -8.66 -4.28 3.00
N GLN A 271 -7.71 -3.40 2.66
CA GLN A 271 -7.95 -2.09 2.05
C GLN A 271 -8.29 -2.20 0.56
N PHE A 272 -8.20 -3.39 -0.03
CA PHE A 272 -8.49 -3.66 -1.43
C PHE A 272 -9.55 -4.75 -1.57
N THR A 273 -10.21 -4.78 -2.72
CA THR A 273 -10.99 -5.92 -3.21
C THR A 273 -10.30 -6.56 -4.41
N VAL A 274 -10.51 -7.85 -4.61
CA VAL A 274 -9.81 -8.63 -5.65
C VAL A 274 -10.79 -9.05 -6.74
N SER A 275 -10.39 -8.92 -8.00
CA SER A 275 -11.15 -9.44 -9.14
C SER A 275 -10.25 -9.83 -10.31
N GLY A 276 -10.81 -10.59 -11.25
CA GLY A 276 -10.10 -10.94 -12.50
C GLY A 276 -8.89 -11.85 -12.30
N ALA A 277 -8.91 -12.72 -11.29
CA ALA A 277 -7.83 -13.66 -11.05
C ALA A 277 -7.72 -14.66 -12.22
N ALA A 278 -6.53 -14.77 -12.79
CA ALA A 278 -6.22 -15.67 -13.89
C ALA A 278 -4.78 -16.20 -13.77
N VAL A 279 -4.57 -17.45 -14.17
CA VAL A 279 -3.26 -18.12 -14.11
C VAL A 279 -2.83 -18.58 -15.48
N SER A 280 -1.53 -18.56 -15.76
CA SER A 280 -0.97 -19.12 -17.00
C SER A 280 -0.88 -20.65 -16.96
N LYS A 281 -0.85 -21.24 -15.75
CA LYS A 281 -0.79 -22.69 -15.52
C LYS A 281 -1.51 -23.07 -14.24
N GLY A 282 -2.07 -24.27 -14.20
CA GLY A 282 -2.79 -24.79 -13.04
C GLY A 282 -4.17 -24.15 -12.86
N SER A 283 -4.59 -23.95 -11.62
CA SER A 283 -5.90 -23.37 -11.30
C SER A 283 -5.82 -22.34 -10.18
N VAL A 284 -6.73 -21.38 -10.15
CA VAL A 284 -6.86 -20.41 -9.05
C VAL A 284 -8.26 -20.43 -8.46
N ASN A 285 -8.33 -20.49 -7.14
CA ASN A 285 -9.56 -20.31 -6.38
C ASN A 285 -9.48 -19.01 -5.58
N GLN A 286 -10.53 -18.19 -5.64
CA GLN A 286 -10.63 -16.94 -4.91
C GLN A 286 -11.68 -17.05 -3.79
N ALA A 287 -11.26 -16.77 -2.56
CA ALA A 287 -12.12 -16.63 -1.39
C ALA A 287 -11.94 -15.23 -0.78
N GLY A 288 -12.79 -14.28 -1.21
CA GLY A 288 -12.64 -12.88 -0.82
C GLY A 288 -11.32 -12.28 -1.33
N ASN A 289 -10.44 -11.89 -0.39
CA ASN A 289 -9.12 -11.33 -0.70
C ASN A 289 -7.99 -12.38 -0.69
N GLN A 290 -8.31 -13.66 -0.52
CA GLN A 290 -7.34 -14.74 -0.60
C GLN A 290 -7.45 -15.45 -1.94
N LEU A 291 -6.33 -15.55 -2.64
CA LEU A 291 -6.16 -16.33 -3.86
C LEU A 291 -5.32 -17.56 -3.55
N THR A 292 -5.85 -18.74 -3.87
CA THR A 292 -5.11 -20.01 -3.78
C THR A 292 -4.84 -20.49 -5.19
N TRP A 293 -3.58 -20.44 -5.60
CA TRP A 293 -3.09 -20.93 -6.88
C TRP A 293 -2.45 -22.31 -6.70
N THR A 294 -2.91 -23.29 -7.49
CA THR A 294 -2.45 -24.68 -7.43
C THR A 294 -1.86 -25.11 -8.77
N ILE A 295 -0.71 -25.78 -8.74
CA ILE A 295 -0.03 -26.30 -9.93
C ILE A 295 0.47 -27.71 -9.61
N ASP A 296 0.14 -28.68 -10.46
CA ASP A 296 0.56 -30.07 -10.23
C ASP A 296 2.08 -30.23 -10.31
N GLU A 297 2.72 -29.56 -11.28
CA GLU A 297 4.16 -29.63 -11.52
C GLU A 297 4.71 -28.37 -12.20
N LEU A 298 5.92 -27.97 -11.79
CA LEU A 298 6.74 -26.94 -12.44
C LEU A 298 8.02 -27.56 -13.01
N ARG A 299 8.35 -27.23 -14.26
CA ARG A 299 9.61 -27.56 -14.94
C ARG A 299 10.44 -26.28 -15.12
N THR A 300 11.31 -26.26 -16.13
CA THR A 300 12.05 -25.05 -16.51
C THR A 300 11.08 -24.14 -17.25
N GLU A 301 10.45 -23.23 -16.53
CA GLU A 301 9.40 -22.37 -17.04
C GLU A 301 9.14 -21.18 -16.11
N THR A 302 8.60 -20.10 -16.67
CA THR A 302 8.04 -18.99 -15.89
C THR A 302 6.52 -18.99 -16.02
N VAL A 303 5.82 -19.02 -14.88
CA VAL A 303 4.36 -19.00 -14.82
C VAL A 303 3.86 -17.84 -13.96
N THR A 304 2.63 -17.40 -14.20
CA THR A 304 2.09 -16.18 -13.59
C THR A 304 0.67 -16.37 -13.08
N LEU A 305 0.39 -15.77 -11.92
CA LEU A 305 -0.94 -15.42 -11.43
C LEU A 305 -1.14 -13.91 -11.60
N THR A 306 -2.21 -13.51 -12.25
CA THR A 306 -2.59 -12.10 -12.45
C THR A 306 -3.95 -11.83 -11.82
N PHE A 307 -4.13 -10.64 -11.26
CA PHE A 307 -5.43 -10.17 -10.75
C PHE A 307 -5.43 -8.64 -10.66
N THR A 308 -6.59 -8.07 -10.38
CA THR A 308 -6.77 -6.63 -10.13
C THR A 308 -7.12 -6.39 -8.67
N ALA A 309 -6.36 -5.54 -7.99
CA ALA A 309 -6.66 -5.04 -6.65
C ALA A 309 -7.30 -3.65 -6.75
N THR A 310 -8.53 -3.49 -6.26
CA THR A 310 -9.28 -2.22 -6.27
C THR A 310 -9.37 -1.65 -4.88
N HIS A 311 -8.86 -0.44 -4.68
CA HIS A 311 -8.85 0.25 -3.40
C HIS A 311 -10.28 0.49 -2.89
N ILE A 312 -10.50 0.31 -1.59
CA ILE A 312 -11.77 0.62 -0.92
C ILE A 312 -11.68 2.05 -0.38
N PRO A 313 -12.44 3.03 -0.92
CA PRO A 313 -12.33 4.43 -0.49
C PRO A 313 -12.45 4.64 1.02
N ALA A 314 -13.28 3.85 1.70
CA ALA A 314 -13.50 3.90 3.15
C ALA A 314 -12.26 3.50 3.99
N ALA A 315 -11.23 2.91 3.38
CA ALA A 315 -10.01 2.48 4.06
C ALA A 315 -8.97 3.60 4.24
N GLY A 316 -9.20 4.81 3.69
CA GLY A 316 -8.22 5.91 3.69
C GLY A 316 -7.14 5.75 2.62
N GLY A 317 -6.35 6.81 2.38
CA GLY A 317 -5.31 6.83 1.35
C GLY A 317 -3.92 6.49 1.88
N GLY A 318 -2.91 7.03 1.20
CA GLY A 318 -1.51 6.94 1.62
C GLY A 318 -0.74 5.81 0.95
N VAL A 319 0.37 5.39 1.57
CA VAL A 319 1.25 4.34 1.06
C VAL A 319 0.78 2.99 1.59
N LEU A 320 0.13 2.19 0.74
CA LEU A 320 -0.52 0.94 1.14
C LEU A 320 0.19 -0.28 0.54
N ALA A 321 0.47 -1.28 1.38
CA ALA A 321 0.93 -2.58 0.91
C ALA A 321 -0.23 -3.35 0.29
N VAL A 322 -0.08 -3.84 -0.94
CA VAL A 322 -1.19 -4.56 -1.62
C VAL A 322 -1.33 -5.98 -1.09
N ASN A 323 -0.21 -6.63 -0.74
CA ASN A 323 -0.20 -8.03 -0.32
C ASN A 323 0.87 -8.28 0.76
N PRO A 324 0.53 -8.14 2.05
CA PRO A 324 1.51 -8.30 3.12
C PRO A 324 2.11 -9.71 3.18
N THR A 325 1.42 -10.75 2.66
CA THR A 325 1.90 -12.14 2.70
C THR A 325 1.52 -12.93 1.45
N VAL A 326 2.52 -13.55 0.84
CA VAL A 326 2.36 -14.66 -0.12
C VAL A 326 3.04 -15.88 0.50
N ALA A 327 2.28 -16.94 0.72
CA ALA A 327 2.80 -18.20 1.23
C ALA A 327 2.97 -19.21 0.08
N TYR A 328 4.06 -19.96 0.12
CA TYR A 328 4.39 -21.00 -0.86
C TYR A 328 4.61 -22.33 -0.16
N SER A 329 4.17 -23.42 -0.78
CA SER A 329 4.52 -24.78 -0.41
C SER A 329 4.51 -25.69 -1.64
N ASP A 330 5.41 -26.68 -1.66
CA ASP A 330 5.47 -27.78 -2.62
C ASP A 330 5.72 -29.12 -1.88
N ALA A 331 5.74 -30.24 -2.60
CA ALA A 331 6.00 -31.55 -2.03
C ALA A 331 7.47 -31.73 -1.60
N GLU A 332 8.39 -31.02 -2.26
CA GLU A 332 9.83 -31.07 -1.98
C GLU A 332 10.25 -30.21 -0.77
N GLY A 333 9.33 -29.40 -0.22
CA GLY A 333 9.55 -28.59 0.99
C GLY A 333 10.36 -27.32 0.75
N ARG A 334 10.35 -26.75 -0.47
CA ARG A 334 11.06 -25.52 -0.79
C ARG A 334 10.45 -24.30 -0.11
N THR A 335 11.33 -23.35 0.18
CA THR A 335 10.97 -22.04 0.70
C THR A 335 11.17 -20.97 -0.36
N VAL A 336 10.10 -20.26 -0.70
CA VAL A 336 10.11 -19.19 -1.70
C VAL A 336 9.68 -17.90 -1.03
N ALA A 337 10.49 -16.85 -1.18
CA ALA A 337 10.18 -15.51 -0.69
C ALA A 337 9.61 -14.66 -1.82
N PHE A 338 8.64 -13.81 -1.50
CA PHE A 338 8.06 -12.84 -2.43
C PHE A 338 8.27 -11.42 -1.92
N PRO A 339 8.50 -10.44 -2.82
CA PRO A 339 8.51 -9.04 -2.42
C PRO A 339 7.11 -8.57 -2.01
N ASN A 340 7.05 -7.53 -1.17
CA ASN A 340 5.82 -6.89 -0.74
C ASN A 340 5.76 -5.45 -1.28
N PRO A 341 5.30 -5.24 -2.53
CA PRO A 341 5.25 -3.91 -3.12
C PRO A 341 4.10 -3.07 -2.52
N THR A 342 4.32 -1.75 -2.48
CA THR A 342 3.35 -0.75 -2.03
C THR A 342 2.84 0.10 -3.19
N VAL A 343 1.63 0.62 -3.06
CA VAL A 343 1.02 1.59 -3.98
C VAL A 343 0.63 2.86 -3.23
N ASN A 344 0.82 4.02 -3.86
CA ASN A 344 0.36 5.31 -3.34
C ASN A 344 -1.10 5.51 -3.75
N VAL A 345 -2.00 5.66 -2.77
CA VAL A 345 -3.42 5.93 -2.99
C VAL A 345 -3.70 7.41 -2.69
N ARG A 346 -3.91 8.20 -3.76
CA ARG A 346 -4.07 9.66 -3.69
C ARG A 346 -5.54 10.09 -3.74
N GLY A 347 -5.84 11.24 -3.16
CA GLY A 347 -7.16 11.87 -3.22
C GLY A 347 -8.19 11.31 -2.24
N CYS A 348 -7.78 10.49 -1.27
CA CYS A 348 -8.65 10.18 -0.12
C CYS A 348 -8.47 11.31 0.91
N ALA A 349 -9.53 12.03 1.25
CA ALA A 349 -9.48 13.13 2.21
C ALA A 349 -8.97 12.67 3.59
N ALA A 350 -7.93 13.34 4.10
CA ALA A 350 -7.20 12.95 5.31
C ALA A 350 -7.08 14.09 6.32
N PHE A 351 -6.80 15.31 5.86
CA PHE A 351 -6.56 16.48 6.72
C PHE A 351 -7.45 17.66 6.33
N ILE A 352 -7.70 18.56 7.28
CA ILE A 352 -8.36 19.85 7.10
C ILE A 352 -7.54 20.92 7.81
N ASP A 353 -7.50 22.09 7.21
CA ASP A 353 -6.86 23.30 7.72
C ASP A 353 -7.83 24.46 7.48
N VAL A 354 -8.17 25.21 8.53
CA VAL A 354 -9.09 26.34 8.46
C VAL A 354 -8.29 27.61 8.65
N GLU A 355 -8.41 28.55 7.72
CA GLU A 355 -7.71 29.83 7.77
C GLU A 355 -8.69 31.01 7.72
N PRO A 356 -8.33 32.18 8.29
CA PRO A 356 -7.13 32.39 9.11
C PRO A 356 -7.27 31.76 10.50
N GLU A 357 -6.14 31.31 11.08
CA GLU A 357 -6.07 30.74 12.44
C GLU A 357 -6.58 31.72 13.51
N HIS A 358 -6.28 33.01 13.33
CA HIS A 358 -6.76 34.09 14.18
C HIS A 358 -6.86 35.41 13.39
N GLU A 359 -7.97 36.13 13.55
CA GLU A 359 -8.15 37.47 12.97
C GLU A 359 -8.88 38.42 13.94
N VAL A 360 -8.62 39.73 13.85
CA VAL A 360 -9.28 40.81 14.62
C VAL A 360 -10.02 41.74 13.67
N ASN A 361 -11.33 41.96 13.89
CA ASN A 361 -12.20 42.77 13.03
C ASN A 361 -12.88 43.84 13.87
N GLU A 362 -13.03 45.00 13.25
CA GLU A 362 -13.68 46.15 13.82
C GLU A 362 -15.21 46.08 13.66
N LEU A 363 -15.95 46.34 14.75
CA LEU A 363 -17.41 46.33 14.76
C LEU A 363 -18.04 47.74 14.63
N GLY A 364 -17.26 48.81 14.73
CA GLY A 364 -17.71 50.20 14.56
C GLY A 364 -18.29 50.56 13.20
N THR A 365 -18.21 49.65 12.22
CA THR A 365 -18.93 49.77 10.95
C THR A 365 -20.08 48.75 10.89
N PRO A 366 -21.35 49.19 10.75
CA PRO A 366 -22.47 48.26 10.67
C PRO A 366 -22.41 47.30 9.48
N GLY A 367 -22.81 46.05 9.70
CA GLY A 367 -22.94 45.04 8.65
C GLY A 367 -21.64 44.30 8.31
N GLN A 368 -20.67 44.29 9.21
CA GLN A 368 -19.43 43.54 9.07
C GLN A 368 -19.68 42.03 8.97
N THR A 369 -18.84 41.37 8.19
CA THR A 369 -18.83 39.91 8.01
C THR A 369 -17.42 39.39 8.22
N HIS A 370 -17.29 38.13 8.59
CA HIS A 370 -16.01 37.43 8.58
C HIS A 370 -16.12 36.15 7.76
N THR A 371 -15.03 35.80 7.09
CA THR A 371 -14.91 34.63 6.23
C THR A 371 -13.74 33.78 6.71
N VAL A 372 -13.99 32.51 6.94
CA VAL A 372 -12.95 31.48 7.07
C VAL A 372 -12.98 30.57 5.84
N THR A 373 -11.84 30.01 5.48
CA THR A 373 -11.68 29.05 4.38
C THR A 373 -11.15 27.75 4.93
N ALA A 374 -11.89 26.66 4.77
CA ALA A 374 -11.38 25.31 5.04
C ALA A 374 -10.73 24.74 3.78
N THR A 375 -9.53 24.17 3.91
CA THR A 375 -8.83 23.42 2.86
C THR A 375 -8.67 21.97 3.30
N VAL A 376 -9.15 21.03 2.49
CA VAL A 376 -9.02 19.59 2.72
C VAL A 376 -7.98 18.99 1.80
N THR A 377 -7.05 18.20 2.38
CA THR A 377 -5.98 17.53 1.64
C THR A 377 -5.94 16.02 1.93
N ASP A 378 -5.28 15.28 1.04
CA ASP A 378 -4.99 13.86 1.24
C ASP A 378 -3.72 13.62 2.07
N ASP A 379 -3.34 12.35 2.24
CA ASP A 379 -2.14 11.91 2.97
C ASP A 379 -0.81 12.44 2.38
N PHE A 380 -0.84 13.01 1.17
CA PHE A 380 0.32 13.56 0.48
C PHE A 380 0.30 15.10 0.44
N GLY A 381 -0.72 15.75 1.01
CA GLY A 381 -0.91 17.19 0.97
C GLY A 381 -1.53 17.71 -0.33
N ASP A 382 -2.01 16.80 -1.21
CA ASP A 382 -2.71 17.20 -2.44
C ASP A 382 -4.15 17.62 -2.09
N PRO A 383 -4.69 18.70 -2.70
CA PRO A 383 -6.04 19.17 -2.41
C PRO A 383 -7.13 18.18 -2.88
N VAL A 384 -8.18 18.00 -2.07
CA VAL A 384 -9.27 17.07 -2.35
C VAL A 384 -10.60 17.80 -2.55
N GLY A 385 -11.10 17.80 -3.78
CA GLY A 385 -12.37 18.41 -4.15
C GLY A 385 -13.60 17.54 -3.88
N GLY A 386 -14.76 18.19 -3.70
CA GLY A 386 -16.04 17.53 -3.48
C GLY A 386 -16.27 17.00 -2.07
N VAL A 387 -15.40 17.33 -1.12
CA VAL A 387 -15.52 16.91 0.29
C VAL A 387 -16.51 17.81 1.00
N GLY A 388 -17.53 17.23 1.63
CA GLY A 388 -18.48 17.97 2.45
C GLY A 388 -17.85 18.42 3.77
N VAL A 389 -17.79 19.73 4.00
CA VAL A 389 -17.30 20.37 5.21
C VAL A 389 -18.46 21.07 5.92
N SER A 390 -18.60 20.85 7.23
CA SER A 390 -19.48 21.61 8.12
C SER A 390 -18.70 22.66 8.88
N PHE A 391 -19.30 23.83 9.07
CA PHE A 391 -18.77 24.91 9.88
C PHE A 391 -19.74 25.25 11.01
N ASP A 392 -19.22 25.40 12.21
CA ASP A 392 -20.00 25.75 13.40
C ASP A 392 -19.27 26.82 14.23
N ILE A 393 -19.97 27.88 14.63
CA ILE A 393 -19.47 28.80 15.66
C ILE A 393 -19.85 28.25 17.03
N LEU A 394 -18.86 27.70 17.75
CA LEU A 394 -19.05 26.94 18.98
C LEU A 394 -19.29 27.84 20.21
N ALA A 395 -18.63 28.99 20.24
CA ALA A 395 -18.68 29.95 21.33
C ALA A 395 -18.44 31.36 20.81
N GLY A 396 -18.79 32.36 21.60
CA GLY A 396 -18.63 33.77 21.27
C GLY A 396 -19.93 34.51 20.97
N PRO A 397 -19.84 35.79 20.58
CA PRO A 397 -21.00 36.62 20.28
C PRO A 397 -21.89 36.07 19.15
N ASN A 398 -21.33 35.27 18.23
CA ASN A 398 -22.07 34.69 17.10
C ASN A 398 -22.32 33.18 17.24
N ALA A 399 -22.23 32.64 18.46
CA ALA A 399 -22.42 31.22 18.73
C ALA A 399 -23.76 30.66 18.20
N GLY A 400 -23.70 29.48 17.60
CA GLY A 400 -24.85 28.78 17.03
C GLY A 400 -25.09 29.07 15.54
N ALA A 401 -24.34 29.99 14.92
CA ALA A 401 -24.29 30.08 13.46
C ALA A 401 -23.55 28.86 12.89
N ALA A 402 -24.12 28.27 11.83
CA ALA A 402 -23.57 27.10 11.19
C ALA A 402 -23.88 27.09 9.68
N SER A 403 -23.02 26.42 8.90
CA SER A 403 -23.20 26.21 7.47
C SER A 403 -22.51 24.91 7.04
N ALA A 404 -22.78 24.47 5.82
CA ALA A 404 -22.04 23.38 5.19
C ALA A 404 -21.84 23.67 3.71
N GLY A 405 -20.72 23.19 3.17
CA GLY A 405 -20.38 23.33 1.76
C GLY A 405 -19.49 22.18 1.29
N ALA A 406 -19.32 22.06 -0.03
CA ALA A 406 -18.40 21.10 -0.61
C ALA A 406 -17.14 21.82 -1.11
N THR A 407 -15.97 21.22 -0.90
CA THR A 407 -14.71 21.76 -1.40
C THR A 407 -14.70 21.85 -2.92
N ALA A 408 -14.14 22.94 -3.45
CA ALA A 408 -13.88 23.09 -4.88
C ALA A 408 -12.75 22.15 -5.34
N ALA A 409 -12.42 22.15 -6.64
CA ALA A 409 -11.28 21.39 -7.16
C ALA A 409 -9.93 21.78 -6.53
N THR A 410 -9.85 22.95 -5.92
CA THR A 410 -8.69 23.43 -5.14
C THR A 410 -8.62 22.86 -3.72
N GLY A 411 -9.58 22.03 -3.31
CA GLY A 411 -9.67 21.50 -1.96
C GLY A 411 -10.29 22.45 -0.94
N SER A 412 -10.69 23.65 -1.36
CA SER A 412 -11.12 24.71 -0.43
C SER A 412 -12.62 25.01 -0.48
N VAL A 413 -13.18 25.46 0.64
CA VAL A 413 -14.56 25.97 0.76
C VAL A 413 -14.63 27.08 1.79
N ASP A 414 -15.37 28.14 1.47
CA ASP A 414 -15.51 29.32 2.33
C ASP A 414 -16.77 29.24 3.20
N PHE A 415 -16.66 29.73 4.42
CA PHE A 415 -17.78 30.03 5.31
C PHE A 415 -17.75 31.51 5.70
N THR A 416 -18.79 32.24 5.33
CA THR A 416 -18.95 33.66 5.67
C THR A 416 -20.15 33.83 6.59
N TYR A 417 -19.98 34.58 7.69
CA TYR A 417 -21.06 34.91 8.60
C TYR A 417 -21.07 36.40 8.97
N PRO A 418 -22.27 36.99 9.23
CA PRO A 418 -22.37 38.37 9.69
C PRO A 418 -22.07 38.48 11.19
N ALA A 419 -21.44 39.57 11.59
CA ALA A 419 -21.28 39.92 12.99
C ALA A 419 -22.61 40.37 13.61
N THR A 420 -22.84 40.00 14.86
CA THR A 420 -23.88 40.61 15.69
C THR A 420 -23.50 42.06 15.97
N GLN A 421 -24.32 43.03 15.56
CA GLN A 421 -24.02 44.45 15.80
C GLN A 421 -24.28 44.84 17.27
N GLY A 422 -23.48 45.78 17.80
CA GLY A 422 -23.64 46.36 19.13
C GLY A 422 -22.76 45.69 20.19
N LEU A 423 -22.87 46.12 21.46
CA LEU A 423 -22.06 45.59 22.57
C LEU A 423 -22.11 44.06 22.74
N ALA A 424 -23.24 43.43 22.41
CA ALA A 424 -23.38 41.97 22.46
C ALA A 424 -22.56 41.25 21.38
N GLY A 425 -22.09 41.99 20.36
CA GLY A 425 -21.24 41.53 19.27
C GLY A 425 -19.75 41.50 19.59
N LEU A 426 -19.33 42.11 20.70
CA LEU A 426 -17.93 42.16 21.10
C LEU A 426 -17.48 40.85 21.74
N GLY A 427 -16.23 40.47 21.51
CA GLY A 427 -15.60 39.27 22.07
C GLY A 427 -15.07 38.33 21.00
N THR A 428 -14.72 37.12 21.43
CA THR A 428 -14.07 36.12 20.59
C THR A 428 -15.05 35.04 20.17
N ASP A 429 -15.22 34.83 18.86
CA ASP A 429 -15.83 33.64 18.30
C ASP A 429 -14.80 32.51 18.20
N SER A 430 -15.24 31.28 18.51
CA SER A 430 -14.51 30.05 18.21
C SER A 430 -15.25 29.30 17.11
N ILE A 431 -14.57 29.08 15.99
CA ILE A 431 -15.14 28.55 14.75
C ILE A 431 -14.50 27.19 14.49
N ARG A 432 -15.30 26.18 14.19
CA ARG A 432 -14.84 24.83 13.87
C ARG A 432 -15.24 24.47 12.44
N GLY A 433 -14.28 24.06 11.63
CA GLY A 433 -14.52 23.35 10.38
C GLY A 433 -14.32 21.85 10.57
N CYS A 434 -15.21 21.01 10.04
CA CYS A 434 -15.08 19.55 10.10
C CYS A 434 -15.46 18.90 8.78
N PHE A 435 -14.82 17.79 8.44
CA PHE A 435 -15.33 16.83 7.46
C PHE A 435 -15.33 15.42 8.05
N THR A 436 -16.05 14.50 7.43
CA THR A 436 -16.02 13.08 7.79
C THR A 436 -15.06 12.35 6.87
N ASN A 437 -14.00 11.76 7.43
CA ASN A 437 -13.05 11.00 6.64
C ASN A 437 -13.61 9.66 6.16
N ALA A 438 -12.84 8.99 5.32
CA ALA A 438 -13.15 7.67 4.76
C ALA A 438 -13.58 6.62 5.81
N ALA A 439 -12.98 6.64 7.00
CA ALA A 439 -13.29 5.71 8.08
C ALA A 439 -14.57 6.07 8.86
N GLY A 440 -15.27 7.15 8.48
CA GLY A 440 -16.47 7.63 9.16
C GLY A 440 -16.19 8.49 10.39
N ASN A 441 -14.94 8.89 10.62
CA ASN A 441 -14.56 9.72 11.77
C ASN A 441 -14.55 11.21 11.39
N PRO A 442 -15.02 12.11 12.26
CA PRO A 442 -14.87 13.53 12.05
C PRO A 442 -13.40 13.94 12.19
N VAL A 443 -12.93 14.74 11.24
CA VAL A 443 -11.63 15.42 11.28
C VAL A 443 -11.95 16.91 11.26
N CYS A 444 -11.45 17.63 12.26
CA CYS A 444 -11.84 19.01 12.52
C CYS A 444 -10.64 19.88 12.80
N ASP A 445 -10.82 21.17 12.55
CA ASP A 445 -9.87 22.22 12.88
C ASP A 445 -10.60 23.47 13.41
N ASP A 446 -10.00 24.15 14.38
CA ASP A 446 -10.61 25.21 15.17
C ASP A 446 -9.81 26.51 15.05
N VAL A 447 -10.48 27.61 14.70
CA VAL A 447 -9.89 28.95 14.60
C VAL A 447 -10.61 29.97 15.47
N LEU A 448 -9.97 31.12 15.69
CA LEU A 448 -10.50 32.18 16.55
C LEU A 448 -10.74 33.47 15.78
N LYS A 449 -11.78 34.20 16.19
CA LYS A 449 -12.08 35.52 15.64
C LYS A 449 -12.45 36.53 16.71
N ASP A 450 -11.70 37.62 16.82
CA ASP A 450 -12.05 38.72 17.73
C ASP A 450 -12.86 39.81 17.02
N TRP A 451 -13.95 40.20 17.67
CA TRP A 451 -14.73 41.40 17.36
C TRP A 451 -14.41 42.47 18.41
N VAL A 452 -13.80 43.55 17.95
CA VAL A 452 -13.40 44.68 18.78
C VAL A 452 -14.09 45.94 18.28
N ASP A 453 -14.20 46.91 19.17
CA ASP A 453 -14.65 48.25 18.82
C ASP A 453 -13.50 49.21 19.14
N THR A 454 -12.95 49.78 18.07
CA THR A 454 -11.85 50.76 18.08
C THR A 454 -12.30 52.09 17.50
N THR A 455 -13.58 52.21 17.13
CA THR A 455 -14.13 53.40 16.49
C THR A 455 -14.64 54.36 17.56
N PRO A 456 -14.07 55.57 17.69
CA PRO A 456 -14.56 56.51 18.69
C PRO A 456 -15.99 56.99 18.43
N PRO A 457 -16.73 57.34 19.49
CA PRO A 457 -18.04 57.95 19.35
C PRO A 457 -17.95 59.31 18.63
N THR A 458 -19.03 59.72 17.99
CA THR A 458 -19.18 61.08 17.47
C THR A 458 -19.92 61.92 18.49
N VAL A 459 -19.36 63.07 18.86
CA VAL A 459 -19.93 64.01 19.84
C VAL A 459 -20.35 65.31 19.18
N THR A 460 -21.45 65.90 19.62
CA THR A 460 -21.90 67.24 19.23
C THR A 460 -22.24 68.09 20.45
N CYS A 461 -22.10 69.40 20.26
CA CYS A 461 -22.51 70.41 21.23
C CYS A 461 -23.29 71.48 20.47
N GLU A 462 -24.60 71.50 20.64
CA GLU A 462 -25.50 72.36 19.86
C GLU A 462 -26.28 73.29 20.80
N PRO A 463 -26.54 74.56 20.42
CA PRO A 463 -27.38 75.44 21.21
C PRO A 463 -28.76 74.84 21.49
N THR A 464 -29.26 75.00 22.73
CA THR A 464 -30.57 74.47 23.13
C THR A 464 -31.42 75.53 23.83
N ASN A 465 -32.66 75.17 24.18
CA ASN A 465 -33.60 76.07 24.82
C ASN A 465 -33.19 76.45 26.24
N ASN A 466 -33.70 77.59 26.72
CA ASN A 466 -33.49 78.03 28.10
C ASN A 466 -34.38 77.25 29.10
N PRO A 467 -34.23 77.44 30.43
CA PRO A 467 -34.97 76.71 31.47
C PRO A 467 -36.50 76.71 31.35
N GLY A 468 -37.09 77.67 30.63
CA GLY A 468 -38.53 77.78 30.42
C GLY A 468 -39.09 76.92 29.29
N GLY A 469 -38.27 76.18 28.54
CA GLY A 469 -38.71 75.24 27.51
C GLY A 469 -39.18 75.84 26.18
N GLY A 470 -39.35 77.17 26.11
CA GLY A 470 -40.14 77.80 25.03
C GLY A 470 -39.36 78.39 23.85
N ASN A 471 -38.08 78.73 24.00
CA ASN A 471 -37.28 79.36 22.94
C ASN A 471 -35.83 78.83 22.94
N VAL A 472 -35.34 78.40 21.77
CA VAL A 472 -33.90 78.24 21.50
C VAL A 472 -33.36 79.62 21.16
N PRO A 473 -32.47 80.20 21.99
CA PRO A 473 -31.90 81.50 21.69
C PRO A 473 -30.95 81.39 20.46
N PRO A 474 -30.82 82.44 19.63
CA PRO A 474 -30.06 82.38 18.38
C PRO A 474 -28.57 82.03 18.60
N ALA A 475 -27.88 81.55 17.55
CA ALA A 475 -26.52 80.97 17.64
C ALA A 475 -25.42 81.94 18.14
N ASP A 476 -25.74 83.23 18.22
CA ASP A 476 -24.94 84.33 18.75
C ASP A 476 -25.22 84.62 20.24
N ASN A 477 -26.01 83.78 20.93
CA ASN A 477 -26.42 84.05 22.30
C ASN A 477 -25.32 83.80 23.34
N GLU A 478 -25.23 84.73 24.29
CA GLU A 478 -24.33 84.75 25.44
C GLU A 478 -24.84 83.89 26.60
N ASP A 479 -26.00 83.26 26.44
CA ASP A 479 -26.73 82.59 27.51
C ASP A 479 -26.16 81.20 27.85
N GLY A 480 -25.36 80.64 26.92
CA GLY A 480 -24.52 79.47 27.14
C GLY A 480 -25.28 78.15 27.31
N PHE A 481 -26.47 78.02 26.74
CA PHE A 481 -27.28 76.79 26.84
C PHE A 481 -27.00 75.84 25.67
N PHE A 482 -26.57 74.62 25.96
CA PHE A 482 -26.24 73.60 24.96
C PHE A 482 -26.91 72.26 25.27
N VAL A 483 -27.27 71.51 24.23
CA VAL A 483 -27.53 70.08 24.31
C VAL A 483 -26.27 69.36 23.88
N LEU A 484 -25.84 68.42 24.71
CA LEU A 484 -24.73 67.52 24.41
C LEU A 484 -25.30 66.22 23.87
N SER A 485 -24.85 65.81 22.69
CA SER A 485 -25.26 64.55 22.08
C SER A 485 -24.03 63.74 21.70
N ALA A 486 -24.13 62.43 21.86
CA ALA A 486 -23.15 61.49 21.34
C ALA A 486 -23.85 60.30 20.69
N THR A 487 -23.22 59.77 19.65
CA THR A 487 -23.67 58.59 18.93
C THR A 487 -22.48 57.70 18.64
N ASP A 488 -22.68 56.39 18.78
CA ASP A 488 -21.70 55.38 18.42
C ASP A 488 -22.38 54.19 17.71
N ALA A 489 -21.62 53.45 16.91
CA ALA A 489 -22.14 52.32 16.14
C ALA A 489 -22.28 51.02 16.96
N VAL A 490 -21.54 50.89 18.06
CA VAL A 490 -21.48 49.70 18.91
C VAL A 490 -22.09 49.97 20.29
N ASP A 491 -21.73 51.10 20.90
CA ASP A 491 -22.24 51.56 22.19
C ASP A 491 -23.52 52.40 22.01
N PRO A 492 -24.68 51.93 22.51
CA PRO A 492 -25.91 52.72 22.45
C PRO A 492 -25.94 53.92 23.43
N ASP A 493 -25.05 54.00 24.42
CA ASP A 493 -25.01 55.08 25.42
C ASP A 493 -23.58 55.59 25.73
N PRO A 494 -22.89 56.17 24.74
CA PRO A 494 -21.56 56.74 24.94
C PRO A 494 -21.61 57.90 25.94
N GLN A 495 -20.64 57.94 26.86
CA GLN A 495 -20.60 58.87 27.97
C GLN A 495 -19.94 60.19 27.57
N ILE A 496 -20.62 61.31 27.81
CA ILE A 496 -20.13 62.64 27.43
C ILE A 496 -19.43 63.32 28.62
N PHE A 497 -18.32 64.00 28.32
CA PHE A 497 -17.51 64.75 29.25
C PHE A 497 -17.23 66.17 28.74
N VAL A 498 -17.17 67.12 29.66
CA VAL A 498 -16.85 68.52 29.45
C VAL A 498 -15.55 68.81 30.20
N SER A 499 -14.49 69.07 29.46
CA SER A 499 -13.19 69.48 30.00
C SER A 499 -12.96 70.98 29.88
N ASP A 500 -12.24 71.54 30.84
CA ASP A 500 -11.83 72.94 30.85
C ASP A 500 -10.49 73.11 30.14
N SER A 501 -10.42 73.93 29.11
CA SER A 501 -9.14 74.20 28.42
C SER A 501 -8.11 74.96 29.29
N ALA A 502 -8.54 75.61 30.37
CA ALA A 502 -7.67 76.39 31.26
C ALA A 502 -7.43 75.76 32.64
N SER A 503 -7.88 74.52 32.88
CA SER A 503 -7.66 73.80 34.14
C SER A 503 -7.78 72.28 33.96
N PRO A 504 -7.33 71.43 34.91
CA PRO A 504 -7.50 69.97 34.80
C PRO A 504 -8.94 69.50 35.11
N ALA A 505 -9.92 70.40 35.21
CA ALA A 505 -11.28 70.04 35.57
C ALA A 505 -11.99 69.31 34.42
N VAL A 506 -12.64 68.20 34.77
CA VAL A 506 -13.51 67.42 33.87
C VAL A 506 -14.80 67.13 34.61
N PHE A 507 -15.92 67.39 33.94
CA PHE A 507 -17.27 67.11 34.42
C PHE A 507 -17.96 66.20 33.41
N GLY A 508 -18.56 65.10 33.83
CA GLY A 508 -19.11 64.17 32.84
C GLY A 508 -19.57 62.84 33.37
N GLY A 509 -19.67 61.88 32.45
CA GLY A 509 -20.55 60.72 32.60
C GLY A 509 -21.99 61.10 32.27
N PHE A 510 -22.16 62.04 31.34
CA PHE A 510 -23.48 62.52 30.94
C PHE A 510 -24.03 61.64 29.80
N PRO A 511 -25.31 61.22 29.87
CA PRO A 511 -25.95 60.53 28.75
C PRO A 511 -26.20 61.50 27.58
N SER A 512 -26.36 60.95 26.39
CA SER A 512 -26.74 61.71 25.19
C SER A 512 -28.08 62.43 25.40
N GLY A 513 -28.17 63.69 24.96
CA GLY A 513 -29.32 64.57 25.17
C GLY A 513 -29.23 65.45 26.42
N THR A 514 -28.15 65.38 27.19
CA THR A 514 -27.94 66.22 28.39
C THR A 514 -27.90 67.71 28.03
N LYS A 515 -28.77 68.50 28.64
CA LYS A 515 -28.84 69.96 28.47
C LYS A 515 -28.05 70.66 29.57
N ILE A 516 -27.07 71.46 29.18
CA ILE A 516 -26.21 72.21 30.11
C ILE A 516 -26.40 73.71 29.96
N LYS A 517 -26.26 74.43 31.07
CA LYS A 517 -25.89 75.84 31.09
C LYS A 517 -24.38 75.94 31.32
N LEU A 518 -23.65 76.35 30.30
CA LEU A 518 -22.23 76.63 30.35
C LEU A 518 -21.99 78.11 30.72
N VAL A 519 -21.10 78.35 31.68
CA VAL A 519 -20.66 79.68 32.10
C VAL A 519 -19.14 79.71 32.04
N GLN A 520 -18.60 80.50 31.11
CA GLN A 520 -17.16 80.75 31.06
C GLN A 520 -16.84 81.98 31.91
N ALA A 521 -16.04 81.80 32.96
CA ALA A 521 -15.67 82.85 33.89
C ALA A 521 -14.17 82.76 34.21
N SER A 522 -13.37 83.58 33.53
CA SER A 522 -11.92 83.60 33.74
C SER A 522 -11.57 83.90 35.21
N GLY A 523 -10.71 83.05 35.80
CA GLY A 523 -10.32 83.09 37.20
C GLY A 523 -11.29 82.40 38.17
N ALA A 524 -12.44 81.90 37.71
CA ALA A 524 -13.35 81.12 38.53
C ALA A 524 -12.82 79.70 38.78
N GLN A 525 -13.14 79.13 39.95
CA GLN A 525 -12.96 77.70 40.19
C GLN A 525 -14.04 76.94 39.39
N PRO A 526 -13.66 75.93 38.57
CA PRO A 526 -14.63 75.16 37.83
C PRO A 526 -15.62 74.44 38.74
N THR A 527 -16.91 74.46 38.42
CA THR A 527 -17.97 73.80 39.21
C THR A 527 -19.07 73.20 38.35
N GLN A 528 -19.68 72.12 38.86
CA GLN A 528 -20.92 71.53 38.34
C GLN A 528 -21.99 71.58 39.42
N LYS A 529 -23.20 72.04 39.05
CA LYS A 529 -24.37 72.08 39.92
C LYS A 529 -25.61 71.59 39.17
N PRO A 530 -26.62 71.02 39.86
CA PRO A 530 -27.91 70.76 39.23
C PRO A 530 -28.46 72.02 38.54
N GLY A 531 -28.99 71.83 37.34
CA GLY A 531 -29.66 72.87 36.57
C GLY A 531 -31.05 73.19 37.10
N VAL A 532 -31.81 73.98 36.33
CA VAL A 532 -33.17 74.41 36.67
C VAL A 532 -34.06 74.29 35.45
N GLY A 533 -35.34 73.94 35.67
CA GLY A 533 -36.30 73.78 34.57
C GLY A 533 -35.85 72.70 33.59
N ASP A 534 -35.81 73.04 32.30
CA ASP A 534 -35.40 72.13 31.21
C ASP A 534 -33.87 72.01 31.02
N ILE A 535 -33.06 72.42 32.01
CA ILE A 535 -31.60 72.31 31.99
C ILE A 535 -31.17 71.35 33.09
N ASP A 536 -30.37 70.34 32.74
CA ASP A 536 -29.91 69.29 33.65
C ASP A 536 -28.78 69.76 34.56
N TRP A 537 -27.81 70.48 33.99
CA TRP A 537 -26.61 70.91 34.72
C TRP A 537 -26.23 72.35 34.44
N LYS A 538 -25.70 73.05 35.44
CA LYS A 538 -24.96 74.29 35.29
C LYS A 538 -23.47 74.01 35.50
N ILE A 539 -22.67 74.23 34.47
CA ILE A 539 -21.22 74.03 34.46
C ILE A 539 -20.55 75.40 34.34
N THR A 540 -19.65 75.73 35.27
CA THR A 540 -18.83 76.95 35.23
C THR A 540 -17.38 76.56 35.01
N LEU A 541 -16.70 77.14 34.02
CA LEU A 541 -15.32 76.83 33.64
C LEU A 541 -14.43 78.10 33.66
N ASN A 542 -13.11 77.90 33.78
CA ASN A 542 -12.13 78.99 33.70
C ASN A 542 -11.81 79.37 32.25
N GLY A 543 -11.69 78.38 31.37
CA GLY A 543 -11.46 78.52 29.93
C GLY A 543 -12.64 78.04 29.09
N ASP A 544 -12.38 77.77 27.80
CA ASP A 544 -13.36 77.23 26.87
C ASP A 544 -13.72 75.78 27.24
N ALA A 545 -14.97 75.40 26.99
CA ALA A 545 -15.43 74.03 27.14
C ALA A 545 -15.00 73.18 25.94
N LEU A 546 -14.30 72.10 26.22
CA LEU A 546 -13.94 71.05 25.27
C LEU A 546 -14.76 69.80 25.60
N VAL A 547 -15.72 69.48 24.75
CA VAL A 547 -16.64 68.35 24.93
C VAL A 547 -16.19 67.16 24.13
N TYR A 548 -16.06 66.01 24.77
CA TYR A 548 -15.72 64.75 24.13
C TYR A 548 -16.62 63.62 24.66
N ALA A 549 -16.73 62.54 23.91
CA ALA A 549 -17.43 61.34 24.34
C ALA A 549 -16.46 60.17 24.46
N VAL A 550 -16.77 59.21 25.34
CA VAL A 550 -16.06 57.94 25.53
C VAL A 550 -17.09 56.82 25.45
N ASP A 551 -16.87 55.83 24.59
CA ASP A 551 -17.72 54.65 24.50
C ASP A 551 -17.37 53.59 25.58
N ALA A 552 -18.15 52.51 25.62
CA ALA A 552 -17.95 51.38 26.52
C ALA A 552 -16.62 50.62 26.30
N SER A 553 -16.04 50.71 25.11
CA SER A 553 -14.75 50.12 24.73
C SER A 553 -13.55 50.99 25.14
N GLY A 554 -13.83 52.23 25.54
CA GLY A 554 -12.85 53.22 25.99
C GLY A 554 -12.30 54.11 24.86
N ASN A 555 -12.86 54.06 23.66
CA ASN A 555 -12.44 54.95 22.59
C ASN A 555 -12.99 56.36 22.83
N GLN A 556 -12.15 57.37 22.61
CA GLN A 556 -12.48 58.76 22.90
C GLN A 556 -12.61 59.56 21.60
N SER A 557 -13.72 60.29 21.47
CA SER A 557 -13.91 61.22 20.35
C SER A 557 -12.87 62.34 20.36
N ALA A 558 -12.62 62.93 19.19
CA ALA A 558 -12.00 64.25 19.16
C ALA A 558 -12.90 65.25 19.92
N PRO A 559 -12.34 66.18 20.72
CA PRO A 559 -13.15 67.16 21.44
C PRO A 559 -13.71 68.21 20.49
N VAL A 560 -14.96 68.62 20.71
CA VAL A 560 -15.62 69.77 20.07
C VAL A 560 -15.74 70.92 21.06
N SER A 561 -15.57 72.16 20.59
CA SER A 561 -15.67 73.34 21.46
C SER A 561 -17.11 73.82 21.59
N CYS A 562 -17.59 74.00 22.83
CA CYS A 562 -18.81 74.78 23.10
C CYS A 562 -18.39 76.19 23.50
N LEU A 563 -18.56 77.15 22.59
CA LEU A 563 -18.16 78.54 22.85
C LEU A 563 -19.32 79.34 23.44
N VAL A 564 -19.08 80.01 24.56
CA VAL A 564 -20.01 81.02 25.09
C VAL A 564 -19.49 82.39 24.64
N PRO A 565 -20.20 83.11 23.76
CA PRO A 565 -19.83 84.47 23.38
C PRO A 565 -19.71 85.36 24.63
N PRO A 566 -18.70 86.25 24.69
CA PRO A 566 -18.60 87.20 25.79
C PRO A 566 -19.80 88.16 25.77
N PRO A 567 -20.33 88.56 26.95
CA PRO A 567 -21.46 89.50 27.02
C PRO A 567 -21.13 90.82 26.32
N PRO A 568 -22.14 91.55 25.79
CA PRO A 568 -21.92 92.78 25.09
C PRO A 568 -21.49 93.82 26.11
N LYS A 569 -20.42 94.56 25.79
CA LYS A 569 -19.90 95.61 26.69
C LYS A 569 -20.88 96.74 26.93
#